data_AF-A0A379GG87-F1
#
_entry.id   AF-A0A379GG87-F1
#
_cell.length_a   1.000
_cell.length_b   1.000
_cell.length_c   1.000
_cell.angle_alpha   90.00
_cell.angle_beta   90.00
_cell.angle_gamma   90.00
#
_symmetry.space_group_name_H-M   'P 1'
#
loop_
_entity.id
_entity.type
_entity.pdbx_description
1 polymer ?
#
loop_
_entity_poly.entity_id
_entity_poly.type
_entity_poly.pdbx_seq_one_letter_code
_entity_poly.pdbx_strand_id
1 'polypeptide(L)'
;MTTAQPITLTIRRPDDWHVHFRDDDMLKTVVPYTSRYFGRAIVMPNLVPPITTIEAARRYRDRIKAAIPSGDKFEPLMTCYLTDSTLPSEVEQGFLQGVIYCL
;
A
#
# COMPACT_ATOMS: atom_id res chain seq x y z
N MET A 1 33.43 23.74 23.31
CA MET A 1 32.03 23.55 22.87
C MET A 1 31.74 22.06 22.91
N THR A 2 31.03 21.59 23.93
CA THR A 2 30.61 20.19 24.05
C THR A 2 29.38 19.99 23.19
N THR A 3 29.53 19.35 22.04
CA THR A 3 28.39 18.93 21.22
C THR A 3 27.60 17.89 22.00
N ALA A 4 26.34 18.18 22.32
CA ALA A 4 25.44 17.21 22.92
C ALA A 4 25.34 15.98 21.99
N GLN A 5 25.45 14.79 22.57
CA GLN A 5 25.26 13.53 21.84
C GLN A 5 23.82 13.47 21.32
N PRO A 6 23.58 13.07 20.06
CA PRO A 6 22.24 12.97 19.51
C PRO A 6 21.43 11.90 20.25
N ILE A 7 20.17 12.21 20.54
CA ILE A 7 19.23 11.26 21.14
C ILE A 7 18.77 10.29 20.06
N THR A 8 18.97 8.99 20.30
CA THR A 8 18.53 7.92 19.40
C THR A 8 17.25 7.28 19.92
N LEU A 9 16.26 7.14 19.04
CA LEU A 9 15.02 6.40 19.32
C LEU A 9 14.96 5.12 18.47
N THR A 10 14.96 3.97 19.14
CA THR A 10 14.79 2.67 18.49
C THR A 10 13.34 2.21 18.68
N ILE A 11 12.63 2.02 17.57
CA ILE A 11 11.26 1.49 17.55
C ILE A 11 11.20 0.20 16.75
N ARG A 12 10.17 -0.61 17.01
CA ARG A 12 9.80 -1.70 16.08
C ARG A 12 9.47 -1.09 14.72
N ARG A 13 9.74 -1.84 13.65
CA ARG A 13 9.43 -1.39 12.30
C ARG A 13 7.94 -1.00 12.20
N PRO A 14 7.62 0.24 11.80
CA PRO A 14 6.24 0.71 11.74
C PRO A 14 5.52 0.19 10.48
N ASP A 15 4.22 0.44 10.42
CA ASP A 15 3.37 0.25 9.24
C ASP A 15 2.64 1.57 8.93
N ASP A 16 2.33 1.81 7.66
CA ASP A 16 1.62 3.00 7.19
C ASP A 16 0.14 2.67 6.91
N TRP A 17 -0.76 3.05 7.79
CA TRP A 17 -2.17 2.67 7.70
C TRP A 17 -2.99 3.52 6.73
N HIS A 18 -2.37 4.46 5.99
CA HIS A 18 -3.06 5.24 4.94
C HIS A 18 -2.04 5.83 3.95
N VAL A 19 -1.92 5.25 2.75
CA VAL A 19 -1.00 5.76 1.71
C VAL A 19 -1.62 5.82 0.31
N HIS A 20 -1.18 6.80 -0.47
CA HIS A 20 -1.52 6.95 -1.89
C HIS A 20 -0.26 6.83 -2.76
N PHE A 21 -0.08 5.69 -3.42
CA PHE A 21 1.08 5.47 -4.30
C PHE A 21 0.90 5.98 -5.74
N ARG A 22 -0.34 6.29 -6.14
CA ARG A 22 -0.68 6.64 -7.52
C ARG A 22 -0.30 5.50 -8.48
N ASP A 23 0.02 5.78 -9.74
CA ASP A 23 0.38 4.75 -10.72
C ASP A 23 1.57 5.15 -11.60
N ASP A 24 1.99 4.24 -12.46
CA ASP A 24 3.00 4.44 -13.51
C ASP A 24 4.34 4.96 -12.96
N ASP A 25 4.88 6.05 -13.51
CA ASP A 25 6.19 6.56 -13.13
C ASP A 25 6.19 7.17 -11.73
N MET A 26 5.05 7.71 -11.29
CA MET A 26 4.91 8.20 -9.93
C MET A 26 4.97 7.05 -8.94
N LEU A 27 4.29 5.92 -9.22
CA LEU A 27 4.36 4.70 -8.40
C LEU A 27 5.80 4.23 -8.21
N LYS A 28 6.56 4.11 -9.31
CA LYS A 28 7.98 3.71 -9.27
C LYS A 28 8.85 4.67 -8.46
N THR A 29 8.49 5.94 -8.45
CA THR A 29 9.22 6.98 -7.71
C THR A 29 8.91 6.95 -6.22
N VAL A 30 7.65 6.74 -5.81
CA VAL A 30 7.23 6.91 -4.41
C VAL A 30 7.29 5.63 -3.57
N VAL A 31 7.07 4.45 -4.16
CA VAL A 31 7.10 3.16 -3.42
C VAL A 31 8.40 2.94 -2.64
N PRO A 32 9.60 3.22 -3.20
CA PRO A 32 10.86 3.07 -2.48
C PRO A 32 10.95 3.85 -1.16
N TYR A 33 10.28 5.00 -1.07
CA TYR A 33 10.28 5.81 0.15
C TYR A 33 9.47 5.17 1.28
N THR A 34 8.37 4.49 0.95
CA THR A 34 7.57 3.76 1.94
C THR A 34 8.17 2.41 2.26
N SER A 35 8.59 1.64 1.24
CA SER A 35 9.11 0.27 1.42
C SER A 35 10.37 0.22 2.27
N ARG A 36 11.20 1.27 2.22
CA ARG A 36 12.43 1.39 3.02
C ARG A 36 12.17 1.39 4.53
N TYR A 37 11.09 2.01 5.00
CA TYR A 37 10.84 2.22 6.43
C TYR A 37 9.71 1.34 6.96
N PHE A 38 8.63 1.20 6.20
CA PHE A 38 7.42 0.54 6.67
C PHE A 38 7.41 -0.94 6.28
N GLY A 39 6.87 -1.80 7.16
CA GLY A 39 6.70 -3.23 6.89
C GLY A 39 5.50 -3.50 5.98
N ARG A 40 4.40 -2.80 6.23
CA ARG A 40 3.14 -2.90 5.49
C ARG A 40 2.56 -1.51 5.25
N ALA A 41 1.68 -1.39 4.25
CA ALA A 41 0.84 -0.21 4.15
C ALA A 41 -0.57 -0.52 3.62
N ILE A 42 -1.56 0.23 4.10
CA ILE A 42 -2.92 0.23 3.54
C ILE A 42 -2.94 1.17 2.34
N VAL A 43 -3.07 0.58 1.15
CA VAL A 43 -3.00 1.29 -0.12
C VAL A 43 -4.38 1.74 -0.54
N MET A 44 -4.57 3.04 -0.67
CA MET A 44 -5.85 3.64 -1.03
C MET A 44 -6.22 3.40 -2.50
N PRO A 45 -7.53 3.24 -2.83
CA PRO A 45 -7.97 2.71 -4.12
C PRO A 45 -8.36 3.81 -5.14
N ASN A 46 -8.10 5.08 -4.82
CA ASN A 46 -8.54 6.26 -5.57
C ASN A 46 -7.63 6.59 -6.78
N LEU A 47 -7.37 5.59 -7.63
CA LEU A 47 -6.76 5.80 -8.94
C LEU A 47 -7.78 6.34 -9.95
N VAL A 48 -7.33 6.60 -11.18
CA VAL A 48 -8.19 7.00 -12.30
C VAL A 48 -8.04 5.96 -13.41
N PRO A 49 -9.02 5.06 -13.63
CA PRO A 49 -10.26 4.87 -12.84
C PRO A 49 -10.00 4.27 -11.44
N PRO A 50 -10.95 4.40 -10.49
CA PRO A 50 -10.79 3.86 -9.14
C PRO A 50 -10.76 2.32 -9.14
N ILE A 51 -10.12 1.75 -8.13
CA ILE A 51 -10.04 0.30 -7.94
C ILE A 51 -11.32 -0.20 -7.28
N THR A 52 -12.23 -0.76 -8.07
CA THR A 52 -13.54 -1.25 -7.61
C THR A 52 -13.73 -2.76 -7.73
N THR A 53 -12.75 -3.48 -8.29
CA THR A 53 -12.82 -4.94 -8.51
C THR A 53 -11.59 -5.65 -7.95
N ILE A 54 -11.76 -6.94 -7.63
CA ILE A 54 -10.71 -7.83 -7.14
C ILE A 54 -9.56 -7.89 -8.16
N GLU A 55 -9.89 -8.01 -9.45
CA GLU A 55 -8.89 -8.10 -10.51
C GLU A 55 -8.07 -6.81 -10.63
N ALA A 56 -8.72 -5.64 -10.54
CA ALA A 56 -8.02 -4.36 -10.54
C ALA A 56 -7.07 -4.23 -9.33
N ALA A 57 -7.52 -4.66 -8.15
CA ALA A 57 -6.70 -4.67 -6.93
C ALA A 57 -5.49 -5.61 -7.06
N ARG A 58 -5.66 -6.81 -7.64
CA ARG A 58 -4.55 -7.74 -7.91
C ARG A 58 -3.51 -7.12 -8.85
N ARG A 59 -3.95 -6.60 -9.99
CA ARG A 59 -3.04 -5.96 -10.96
C ARG A 59 -2.28 -4.78 -10.36
N TYR A 60 -2.96 -3.97 -9.56
CA TYR A 60 -2.31 -2.84 -8.91
C TYR A 60 -1.31 -3.29 -7.83
N ARG A 61 -1.66 -4.30 -7.03
CA ARG A 61 -0.73 -4.94 -6.09
C ARG A 61 0.53 -5.43 -6.80
N ASP A 62 0.39 -6.08 -7.94
CA ASP A 62 1.52 -6.62 -8.70
C ASP A 62 2.41 -5.49 -9.25
N ARG A 63 1.82 -4.38 -9.72
CA ARG A 63 2.60 -3.18 -10.11
C ARG A 63 3.35 -2.58 -8.92
N ILE A 64 2.73 -2.49 -7.75
CA ILE A 64 3.41 -2.01 -6.54
C ILE A 64 4.57 -2.93 -6.18
N LYS A 65 4.35 -4.25 -6.17
CA LYS A 65 5.40 -5.24 -5.86
C LYS A 65 6.57 -5.17 -6.84
N ALA A 66 6.31 -4.91 -8.12
CA ALA A 66 7.35 -4.69 -9.13
C ALA A 66 8.15 -3.40 -8.92
N ALA A 67 7.61 -2.40 -8.22
CA ALA A 67 8.28 -1.14 -7.90
C ALA A 67 9.10 -1.20 -6.59
N ILE A 68 9.04 -2.31 -5.83
CA ILE A 68 9.79 -2.47 -4.58
C ILE A 68 11.28 -2.73 -4.90
N PRO A 69 12.22 -1.93 -4.37
CA PRO A 69 13.65 -2.20 -4.52
C PRO A 69 14.06 -3.58 -3.97
N SER A 70 15.01 -4.22 -4.64
CA SER A 70 15.55 -5.50 -4.17
C SER A 70 16.13 -5.38 -2.77
N GLY A 71 15.64 -6.22 -1.84
CA GLY A 71 16.07 -6.27 -0.45
C GLY A 71 15.07 -5.64 0.53
N ASP A 72 14.18 -4.77 0.06
CA ASP A 72 13.10 -4.24 0.88
C ASP A 72 12.06 -5.33 1.17
N LYS A 73 11.65 -5.43 2.44
CA LYS A 73 10.56 -6.31 2.87
C LYS A 73 9.32 -5.47 3.10
N PHE A 74 8.46 -5.33 2.10
CA PHE A 74 7.27 -4.49 2.15
C PHE A 74 6.06 -5.25 1.58
N GLU A 75 4.93 -5.22 2.31
CA GLU A 75 3.67 -5.83 1.85
C GLU A 75 2.57 -4.76 1.69
N PRO A 76 2.11 -4.49 0.46
CA PRO A 76 0.97 -3.61 0.21
C PRO A 76 -0.35 -4.33 0.50
N LEU A 77 -1.15 -3.76 1.39
CA LEU A 77 -2.49 -4.22 1.75
C LEU A 77 -3.51 -3.43 0.95
N MET A 78 -4.14 -4.06 -0.03
CA MET A 78 -5.04 -3.36 -0.95
C MET A 78 -6.42 -3.10 -0.34
N THR A 79 -7.09 -2.09 -0.87
CA THR A 79 -8.46 -1.67 -0.50
C THR A 79 -9.36 -1.61 -1.73
N CYS A 80 -10.66 -1.47 -1.52
CA CYS A 80 -11.66 -1.34 -2.57
C CYS A 80 -12.37 0.01 -2.47
N TYR A 81 -12.50 0.72 -3.59
CA TYR A 81 -13.25 1.96 -3.64
C TYR A 81 -14.75 1.66 -3.64
N LEU A 82 -15.46 2.08 -2.61
CA LEU A 82 -16.91 1.90 -2.50
C LEU A 82 -17.66 2.90 -3.41
N THR A 83 -18.61 2.37 -4.16
CA THR A 83 -19.50 3.11 -5.08
C THR A 83 -20.92 2.59 -4.94
N ASP A 84 -21.91 3.32 -5.45
CA ASP A 84 -23.31 2.89 -5.46
C ASP A 84 -23.52 1.57 -6.24
N SER A 85 -22.62 1.28 -7.19
CA SER A 85 -22.61 0.05 -7.98
C SER A 85 -21.76 -1.08 -7.39
N THR A 86 -21.11 -0.87 -6.25
CA THR A 86 -20.24 -1.89 -5.65
C THR A 86 -21.07 -3.08 -5.19
N LEU A 87 -20.81 -4.24 -5.77
CA LEU A 87 -21.47 -5.49 -5.40
C LEU A 87 -20.92 -5.96 -4.04
N PRO A 88 -21.78 -6.24 -3.04
CA PRO A 88 -21.32 -6.77 -1.76
C PRO A 88 -20.50 -8.06 -1.90
N SER A 89 -20.83 -8.90 -2.89
CA SER A 89 -20.09 -10.13 -3.21
C SER A 89 -18.66 -9.86 -3.65
N GLU A 90 -18.38 -8.74 -4.32
CA GLU A 90 -17.03 -8.38 -4.75
C GLU A 90 -16.14 -8.07 -3.54
N VAL A 91 -16.71 -7.38 -2.56
CA VAL A 91 -16.05 -7.05 -1.29
C VAL A 91 -15.80 -8.30 -0.46
N GLU A 92 -16.84 -9.12 -0.28
CA GLU A 92 -16.75 -10.37 0.50
C GLU A 92 -15.73 -11.33 -0.11
N GLN A 93 -15.81 -11.59 -1.41
CA GLN A 93 -14.86 -12.48 -2.09
C GLN A 93 -13.45 -11.90 -2.09
N GLY A 94 -13.30 -10.59 -2.25
CA GLY A 94 -12.00 -9.92 -2.18
C GLY A 94 -11.33 -10.10 -0.81
N PHE A 95 -12.12 -10.01 0.26
CA PHE A 95 -11.64 -10.28 1.62
C PHE A 95 -11.27 -11.74 1.83
N LEU A 96 -12.17 -12.68 1.47
CA LEU A 96 -11.93 -14.12 1.63
C LEU A 96 -10.72 -14.62 0.82
N GLN A 97 -10.42 -14.01 -0.32
CA GLN A 97 -9.25 -14.33 -1.14
C GLN A 97 -7.96 -13.65 -0.67
N GLY A 98 -7.99 -12.81 0.37
CA GLY A 98 -6.83 -12.05 0.85
C GLY A 98 -6.32 -11.03 -0.17
N VAL A 99 -7.21 -10.50 -1.01
CA VAL A 99 -6.88 -9.43 -1.98
C VAL A 99 -7.21 -8.07 -1.38
N ILE A 100 -8.35 -7.93 -0.72
CA ILE A 100 -8.83 -6.70 -0.08
C ILE A 100 -8.78 -6.88 1.44
N TYR A 101 -8.17 -5.92 2.14
CA TYR A 101 -7.98 -5.98 3.60
C TYR A 101 -8.79 -4.94 4.37
N CYS A 102 -9.15 -3.83 3.73
CA CYS A 102 -9.90 -2.74 4.32
C CYS A 102 -10.77 -2.06 3.25
N LEU A 103 -11.81 -1.36 3.68
CA LEU A 103 -12.75 -0.59 2.85
C LEU A 103 -12.53 0.90 3.05
#